data_AF-A0A8M1FA48-F1
#
_entry.id   AF-A0A8M1FA48-F1
#
_cell.length_a   1.000
_cell.length_b   1.000
_cell.length_c   1.000
_cell.angle_alpha   90.00
_cell.angle_beta   90.00
_cell.angle_gamma   90.00
#
_symmetry.space_group_name_H-M   'P 1'
#
loop_
_entity.id
_entity.type
_entity.pdbx_description
1 polymer ?
#
loop_
_entity_poly.entity_id
_entity_poly.type
_entity_poly.pdbx_seq_one_letter_code
_entity_poly.pdbx_strand_id
1 'polypeptide(L)'
;MKQFGWKADLRNPNLEIFIHLNDIYSVVGIPVFRVPLASRAYIKTAGLRSTIAWAMASLAEIKAGAFVLDPMCGLGTILLEAAKEWPDVYYVGADVSDSQLLGACDNLKAAGLQDKIELLKVSVIELPLPSESVDIIISDIPFGKKFKLGKDIKNILQEMERVLRVGGTIVLLLSEDHHRRLQDCERGGIPWNSKGSHTDEPGIEKCLNPGEKTDLSDTVSSSAETSGQGDLDKMPPFGSLVPVDRYGVSLGRTGAFICRYRKSPSSAASRLAAVSRFQSSQGSCTALKAVVSGSR
;
A
#
# COMPACT_ATOMS: atom_id res chain seq x y z
N MET A 1 30.52 32.04 17.28
CA MET A 1 30.26 32.75 16.00
C MET A 1 31.20 33.93 15.77
N LYS A 2 31.23 34.98 16.62
CA LYS A 2 32.13 36.15 16.42
C LYS A 2 33.63 35.80 16.43
N GLN A 3 34.06 34.84 17.25
CA GLN A 3 35.47 34.40 17.32
C GLN A 3 35.99 33.75 16.02
N PHE A 4 35.11 33.20 15.17
CA PHE A 4 35.49 32.57 13.90
C PHE A 4 35.21 33.47 12.69
N GLY A 5 34.80 34.73 12.91
CA GLY A 5 34.40 35.64 11.84
C GLY A 5 33.10 35.25 11.12
N TRP A 6 32.35 34.26 11.63
CA TRP A 6 31.11 33.81 11.01
C TRP A 6 29.99 34.82 11.24
N LYS A 7 29.32 35.19 10.16
CA LYS A 7 28.13 36.04 10.17
C LYS A 7 26.89 35.17 10.05
N ALA A 8 25.95 35.33 10.98
CA ALA A 8 24.67 34.65 10.90
C ALA A 8 23.81 35.29 9.80
N ASP A 9 23.40 34.50 8.82
CA ASP A 9 22.37 34.83 7.84
C ASP A 9 21.22 33.85 8.01
N LEU A 10 20.06 34.34 8.44
CA LEU A 10 18.88 33.53 8.71
C LEU A 10 17.98 33.33 7.47
N ARG A 11 18.30 34.00 6.35
CA ARG A 11 17.50 33.95 5.11
C ARG A 11 18.19 33.13 4.04
N ASN A 12 19.51 33.30 3.89
CA ASN A 12 20.31 32.58 2.93
C ASN A 12 21.65 32.13 3.55
N PRO A 13 21.61 31.22 4.54
CA PRO A 13 22.83 30.74 5.17
C PRO A 13 23.73 30.05 4.14
N ASN A 14 25.05 30.19 4.29
CA ASN A 14 26.00 29.37 3.53
C ASN A 14 26.07 27.93 4.08
N LEU A 15 25.88 27.78 5.40
CA LEU A 15 25.88 26.52 6.12
C LEU A 15 24.72 26.53 7.11
N GLU A 16 23.90 25.49 7.08
CA GLU A 16 22.89 25.22 8.10
C GLU A 16 23.42 24.19 9.08
N ILE A 17 23.11 24.37 10.36
CA ILE A 17 23.39 23.39 11.41
C ILE A 17 22.06 23.02 12.01
N PHE A 18 21.70 21.74 11.90
CA PHE A 18 20.49 21.20 12.47
C PHE A 18 20.81 20.61 13.84
N ILE A 19 20.03 21.01 14.86
CA ILE A 19 20.18 20.49 16.21
C ILE A 19 18.83 19.88 16.59
N HIS A 20 18.79 18.56 16.69
CA HIS A 20 17.65 17.84 17.23
C HIS A 20 17.90 17.54 18.70
N LEU A 21 17.07 18.10 19.56
CA LEU A 21 17.16 17.94 21.01
C LEU A 21 16.04 17.00 21.47
N ASN A 22 16.39 16.02 22.29
CA ASN A 22 15.43 15.32 23.13
C ASN A 22 15.93 15.30 24.59
N ASP A 23 15.19 14.64 25.48
CA ASP A 23 15.51 14.64 26.91
C ASP A 23 16.79 13.85 27.28
N ILE A 24 17.31 13.01 26.37
CA ILE A 24 18.39 12.05 26.67
C ILE A 24 19.66 12.33 25.86
N TYR A 25 19.51 12.91 24.67
CA TYR A 25 20.58 13.14 23.71
C TYR A 25 20.34 14.39 22.86
N SER A 26 21.40 14.83 22.21
CA SER A 26 21.35 15.89 21.21
C SER A 26 22.04 15.39 19.96
N VAL A 27 21.37 15.52 18.81
CA VAL A 27 21.97 15.24 17.51
C VAL A 27 22.25 16.56 16.82
N VAL A 28 23.53 16.80 16.54
CA VAL A 28 23.98 17.95 15.75
C VAL A 28 24.40 17.42 14.38
N GLY A 29 23.85 17.99 13.32
CA GLY A 29 24.13 17.58 11.96
C GLY A 29 24.15 18.74 10.99
N ILE A 30 24.77 18.52 9.83
CA ILE A 30 24.74 19.44 8.70
C ILE A 30 23.84 18.80 7.64
N PRO A 31 22.72 19.43 7.25
CA PRO A 31 21.89 18.90 6.19
C PRO A 31 22.66 18.93 4.86
N VAL A 32 22.75 17.77 4.20
CA VAL A 32 23.43 17.64 2.89
C VAL A 32 22.60 18.29 1.78
N PHE A 33 21.27 18.25 1.90
CA PHE A 33 20.33 18.81 0.94
C PHE A 33 19.54 19.96 1.58
N ARG A 34 19.47 21.10 0.87
CA ARG A 34 18.65 22.26 1.29
C ARG A 34 17.18 22.11 0.96
N VAL A 35 16.88 21.34 -0.08
CA VAL A 35 15.53 21.08 -0.55
C VAL A 35 15.18 19.63 -0.18
N PRO A 36 13.96 19.34 0.31
CA PRO A 36 13.56 17.97 0.60
C PRO A 36 13.74 17.06 -0.62
N LEU A 37 14.24 15.84 -0.41
CA LEU A 37 14.40 14.86 -1.50
C LEU A 37 13.09 14.50 -2.20
N ALA A 38 11.95 14.71 -1.53
CA ALA A 38 10.63 14.54 -2.11
C ALA A 38 10.26 15.63 -3.13
N SER A 39 10.98 16.75 -3.18
CA SER A 39 10.77 17.81 -4.16
C SER A 39 11.42 17.43 -5.48
N ARG A 40 10.62 16.83 -6.37
CA ARG A 40 11.07 16.45 -7.71
C ARG A 40 10.86 17.60 -8.69
N ALA A 41 11.91 18.00 -9.40
CA ALA A 41 11.83 19.07 -10.40
C ALA A 41 10.85 18.76 -11.55
N TYR A 42 10.57 17.48 -11.79
CA TYR A 42 9.67 17.00 -12.85
C TYR A 42 8.20 16.85 -12.40
N ILE A 43 7.87 17.17 -11.14
CA ILE A 43 6.48 17.17 -10.65
C ILE A 43 6.04 18.63 -10.50
N LYS A 44 5.03 19.04 -11.27
CA LYS A 44 4.47 20.40 -11.21
C LYS A 44 3.47 20.56 -10.09
N THR A 45 2.56 19.60 -9.97
CA THR A 45 1.48 19.61 -8.99
C THR A 45 1.71 18.45 -8.03
N ALA A 46 1.98 18.77 -6.77
CA ALA A 46 2.28 17.77 -5.74
C ALA A 46 1.03 16.94 -5.39
N GLY A 47 1.16 15.62 -5.50
CA GLY A 47 0.21 14.64 -4.97
C GLY A 47 0.76 13.96 -3.72
N LEU A 48 0.73 12.62 -3.71
CA LEU A 48 1.42 11.83 -2.69
C LEU A 48 2.91 12.20 -2.67
N ARG A 49 3.51 12.27 -1.48
CA ARG A 49 4.93 12.58 -1.32
C ARG A 49 5.77 11.58 -2.13
N SER A 50 6.62 12.05 -3.04
CA SER A 50 7.40 11.21 -3.96
C SER A 50 8.22 10.10 -3.29
N THR A 51 8.76 10.36 -2.09
CA THR A 51 9.49 9.33 -1.34
C THR A 51 8.60 8.17 -0.88
N ILE A 52 7.32 8.44 -0.57
CA ILE A 52 6.34 7.40 -0.22
C ILE A 52 5.90 6.66 -1.49
N ALA A 53 5.60 7.40 -2.57
CA ALA A 53 5.26 6.83 -3.87
C ALA A 53 6.36 5.86 -4.38
N TRP A 54 7.62 6.28 -4.34
CA TRP A 54 8.76 5.44 -4.72
C TRP A 54 8.91 4.21 -3.79
N ALA A 55 8.70 4.37 -2.48
CA ALA A 55 8.76 3.25 -1.54
C ALA A 55 7.66 2.21 -1.82
N MET A 56 6.42 2.65 -2.11
CA MET A 56 5.34 1.76 -2.52
C MET A 56 5.67 0.99 -3.80
N ALA A 57 6.19 1.68 -4.83
CA ALA A 57 6.57 1.05 -6.08
C ALA A 57 7.72 0.04 -5.91
N SER A 58 8.70 0.36 -5.04
CA SER A 58 9.81 -0.54 -4.71
C SER A 58 9.32 -1.83 -4.05
N LEU A 59 8.37 -1.73 -3.12
CA LEU A 59 7.77 -2.89 -2.45
C LEU A 59 6.93 -3.77 -3.38
N ALA A 60 6.51 -3.25 -4.53
CA ALA A 60 5.68 -3.98 -5.49
C ALA A 60 6.46 -5.02 -6.31
N GLU A 61 7.80 -5.04 -6.23
CA GLU A 61 8.67 -5.98 -6.95
C GLU A 61 8.42 -5.96 -8.47
N ILE A 62 8.37 -4.76 -9.05
CA ILE A 62 8.09 -4.54 -10.47
C ILE A 62 9.15 -5.23 -11.35
N LYS A 63 8.70 -5.99 -12.35
CA LYS A 63 9.53 -6.69 -13.32
C LYS A 63 9.36 -6.09 -14.70
N ALA A 64 10.39 -6.18 -15.54
CA ALA A 64 10.29 -5.78 -16.94
C ALA A 64 9.16 -6.54 -17.65
N GLY A 65 8.42 -5.82 -18.51
CA GLY A 65 7.24 -6.30 -19.22
C GLY A 65 5.98 -6.41 -18.36
N ALA A 66 6.02 -6.05 -17.08
CA ALA A 66 4.83 -6.13 -16.22
C ALA A 66 3.76 -5.10 -16.63
N PHE A 67 2.51 -5.44 -16.35
CA PHE A 67 1.38 -4.51 -16.39
C PHE A 67 1.06 -4.00 -14.97
N VAL A 68 1.38 -2.73 -14.71
CA VAL A 68 1.12 -2.02 -13.46
C VAL A 68 -0.10 -1.09 -13.60
N LEU A 69 -1.01 -1.17 -12.63
CA LEU A 69 -2.20 -0.33 -12.55
C LEU A 69 -2.21 0.48 -11.24
N ASP A 70 -2.54 1.76 -11.33
CA ASP A 70 -3.03 2.55 -10.19
C ASP A 70 -4.48 2.98 -10.48
N PRO A 71 -5.49 2.32 -9.90
CA PRO A 71 -6.88 2.55 -10.26
C PRO A 71 -7.49 3.79 -9.59
N MET A 72 -6.72 4.51 -8.77
CA MET A 72 -7.08 5.78 -8.12
C MET A 72 -5.87 6.71 -8.16
N CYS A 73 -5.35 6.95 -9.37
CA CYS A 73 -4.01 7.52 -9.55
C CYS A 73 -3.87 8.97 -9.10
N GLY A 74 -4.97 9.71 -8.92
CA GLY A 74 -4.95 11.13 -8.58
C GLY A 74 -4.07 11.91 -9.56
N LEU A 75 -3.04 12.59 -9.05
CA LEU A 75 -2.06 13.35 -9.81
C LEU A 75 -0.92 12.50 -10.44
N GLY A 76 -1.04 11.18 -10.40
CA GLY A 76 -0.14 10.22 -11.06
C GLY A 76 1.21 10.01 -10.38
N THR A 77 1.41 10.50 -9.15
CA THR A 77 2.76 10.52 -8.52
C THR A 77 3.35 9.12 -8.32
N ILE A 78 2.54 8.11 -7.99
CA ILE A 78 2.98 6.72 -7.85
C ILE A 78 3.54 6.20 -9.17
N LEU A 79 2.75 6.29 -10.25
CA LEU A 79 3.14 5.81 -11.56
C LEU A 79 4.32 6.60 -12.14
N LEU A 80 4.43 7.90 -11.84
CA LEU A 80 5.58 8.72 -12.25
C LEU A 80 6.88 8.25 -11.62
N GLU A 81 6.90 8.04 -10.29
CA GLU A 81 8.10 7.53 -9.62
C GLU A 81 8.42 6.11 -10.11
N ALA A 82 7.40 5.25 -10.30
CA ALA A 82 7.59 3.89 -10.81
C ALA A 82 8.17 3.89 -12.23
N ALA A 83 7.60 4.65 -13.16
CA ALA A 83 8.04 4.67 -14.56
C ALA A 83 9.42 5.31 -14.76
N LYS A 84 9.86 6.19 -13.84
CA LYS A 84 11.24 6.70 -13.83
C LYS A 84 12.25 5.61 -13.45
N GLU A 85 11.91 4.73 -12.54
CA GLU A 85 12.80 3.68 -12.01
C GLU A 85 12.76 2.39 -12.86
N TRP A 86 11.56 1.99 -13.33
CA TRP A 86 11.34 0.79 -14.14
C TRP A 86 10.73 1.15 -15.51
N PRO A 87 11.54 1.60 -16.48
CA PRO A 87 11.04 2.17 -17.74
C PRO A 87 10.47 1.16 -18.75
N ASP A 88 10.76 -0.13 -18.58
CA ASP A 88 10.37 -1.24 -19.47
C ASP A 88 9.11 -1.95 -18.95
N VAL A 89 8.09 -1.17 -18.58
CA VAL A 89 6.86 -1.63 -17.91
C VAL A 89 5.67 -0.88 -18.52
N TYR A 90 4.51 -1.52 -18.54
CA TYR A 90 3.26 -0.92 -18.99
C TYR A 90 2.52 -0.33 -17.79
N TYR A 91 2.28 0.98 -17.81
CA TYR A 91 1.63 1.70 -16.72
C TYR A 91 0.27 2.26 -17.14
N VAL A 92 -0.75 1.99 -16.35
CA VAL A 92 -2.08 2.60 -16.49
C VAL A 92 -2.48 3.25 -15.17
N GLY A 93 -2.90 4.51 -15.23
CA GLY A 93 -3.56 5.22 -14.15
C GLY A 93 -5.03 5.42 -14.44
N ALA A 94 -5.89 5.20 -13.46
CA ALA A 94 -7.31 5.53 -13.57
C ALA A 94 -7.75 6.43 -12.43
N ASP A 95 -8.65 7.38 -12.72
CA ASP A 95 -9.30 8.20 -11.70
C ASP A 95 -10.68 8.67 -12.21
N VAL A 96 -11.61 8.91 -11.30
CA VAL A 96 -12.95 9.43 -11.63
C VAL A 96 -12.94 10.94 -11.88
N SER A 97 -11.95 11.64 -11.36
CA SER A 97 -11.90 13.10 -11.34
C SER A 97 -11.14 13.66 -12.53
N ASP A 98 -11.84 14.44 -13.37
CA ASP A 98 -11.21 15.16 -14.49
C ASP A 98 -10.07 16.08 -14.04
N SER A 99 -10.22 16.74 -12.89
CA SER A 99 -9.19 17.66 -12.39
C SER A 99 -7.94 16.93 -11.92
N GLN A 100 -8.08 15.73 -11.35
CA GLN A 100 -6.95 14.88 -10.99
C GLN A 100 -6.22 14.39 -12.25
N LEU A 101 -6.95 13.86 -13.23
CA LEU A 101 -6.37 13.38 -14.49
C LEU A 101 -5.72 14.49 -15.30
N LEU A 102 -6.28 15.70 -15.31
CA LEU A 102 -5.65 16.85 -15.95
C LEU A 102 -4.33 17.21 -15.27
N GLY A 103 -4.31 17.25 -13.93
CA GLY A 103 -3.08 17.47 -13.17
C GLY A 103 -2.04 16.36 -13.33
N ALA A 104 -2.49 15.10 -13.44
CA ALA A 104 -1.64 13.98 -13.79
C ALA A 104 -1.02 14.16 -15.17
N CYS A 105 -1.84 14.47 -16.19
CA CYS A 105 -1.37 14.75 -17.55
C CYS A 105 -0.28 15.85 -17.57
N ASP A 106 -0.48 16.94 -16.82
CA ASP A 106 0.52 18.01 -16.69
C ASP A 106 1.83 17.53 -16.05
N ASN A 107 1.75 16.67 -15.03
CA ASN A 107 2.93 16.05 -14.41
C ASN A 107 3.63 15.06 -15.35
N LEU A 108 2.88 14.21 -16.06
CA LEU A 108 3.40 13.28 -17.07
C LEU A 108 4.16 14.02 -18.16
N LYS A 109 3.58 15.12 -18.67
CA LYS A 109 4.21 15.98 -19.66
C LYS A 109 5.48 16.63 -19.11
N ALA A 110 5.45 17.16 -17.89
CA ALA A 110 6.62 17.75 -17.25
C ALA A 110 7.76 16.73 -17.02
N ALA A 111 7.42 15.47 -16.77
CA ALA A 111 8.37 14.39 -16.57
C ALA A 111 8.85 13.71 -17.87
N GLY A 112 8.23 14.02 -19.02
CA GLY A 112 8.49 13.37 -20.30
C GLY A 112 8.01 11.91 -20.37
N LEU A 113 6.90 11.59 -19.68
CA LEU A 113 6.36 10.23 -19.51
C LEU A 113 4.96 10.03 -20.11
N GLN A 114 4.48 10.99 -20.90
CA GLN A 114 3.16 10.92 -21.55
C GLN A 114 2.98 9.71 -22.48
N ASP A 115 4.06 9.21 -23.08
CA ASP A 115 4.05 8.03 -23.96
C ASP A 115 4.29 6.71 -23.21
N LYS A 116 4.48 6.79 -21.89
CA LYS A 116 4.81 5.65 -21.01
C LYS A 116 3.70 5.28 -20.04
N ILE A 117 2.84 6.23 -19.70
CA ILE A 117 1.75 6.05 -18.74
C ILE A 117 0.45 6.44 -19.43
N GLU A 118 -0.49 5.50 -19.54
CA GLU A 118 -1.83 5.74 -20.05
C GLU A 118 -2.76 6.17 -18.91
N LEU A 119 -3.64 7.14 -19.17
CA LEU A 119 -4.59 7.66 -18.18
C LEU A 119 -6.03 7.40 -18.62
N LEU A 120 -6.83 6.81 -17.74
CA LEU A 120 -8.22 6.43 -17.99
C LEU A 120 -9.18 7.15 -17.03
N LYS A 121 -10.23 7.76 -17.58
CA LYS A 121 -11.32 8.32 -16.77
C LYS A 121 -12.38 7.27 -16.48
N VAL A 122 -12.18 6.52 -15.40
CA VAL A 122 -13.07 5.42 -14.99
C VAL A 122 -13.14 5.29 -13.48
N SER A 123 -14.15 4.57 -13.01
CA SER A 123 -14.33 4.26 -11.59
C SER A 123 -13.57 2.99 -11.21
N VAL A 124 -12.88 3.02 -10.07
CA VAL A 124 -12.17 1.86 -9.52
C VAL A 124 -13.08 0.66 -9.22
N ILE A 125 -14.40 0.87 -9.06
CA ILE A 125 -15.37 -0.21 -8.85
C ILE A 125 -15.90 -0.84 -10.15
N GLU A 126 -15.51 -0.30 -11.31
CA GLU A 126 -15.92 -0.79 -12.63
C GLU A 126 -14.79 -0.52 -13.64
N LEU A 127 -13.70 -1.29 -13.51
CA LEU A 127 -12.52 -1.14 -14.36
C LEU A 127 -12.78 -1.80 -15.72
N PRO A 128 -12.50 -1.13 -16.86
CA PRO A 128 -12.69 -1.69 -18.20
C PRO A 128 -11.57 -2.67 -18.58
N LEU A 129 -11.14 -3.49 -17.63
CA LEU A 129 -10.06 -4.46 -17.77
C LEU A 129 -10.61 -5.88 -17.56
N PRO A 130 -10.15 -6.86 -18.36
CA PRO A 130 -10.51 -8.26 -18.13
C PRO A 130 -10.05 -8.74 -16.75
N SER A 131 -10.72 -9.77 -16.24
CA SER A 131 -10.25 -10.45 -15.04
C SER A 131 -8.84 -11.02 -15.26
N GLU A 132 -8.01 -10.98 -14.23
CA GLU A 132 -6.66 -11.55 -14.25
C GLU A 132 -5.73 -11.01 -15.36
N SER A 133 -5.92 -9.75 -15.75
CA SER A 133 -5.13 -9.06 -16.80
C SER A 133 -4.00 -8.18 -16.27
N VAL A 134 -4.00 -7.85 -14.98
CA VAL A 134 -3.05 -6.93 -14.35
C VAL A 134 -2.07 -7.72 -13.49
N ASP A 135 -0.81 -7.30 -13.52
CA ASP A 135 0.27 -7.98 -12.81
C ASP A 135 0.47 -7.43 -11.41
N ILE A 136 0.37 -6.11 -11.30
CA ILE A 136 0.71 -5.34 -10.11
C ILE A 136 -0.30 -4.20 -9.98
N ILE A 137 -0.84 -4.01 -8.77
CA ILE A 137 -1.66 -2.84 -8.42
C ILE A 137 -0.92 -2.05 -7.33
N ILE A 138 -0.72 -0.75 -7.54
CA ILE A 138 -0.13 0.14 -6.53
C ILE A 138 -1.04 1.34 -6.40
N SER A 139 -1.57 1.63 -5.21
CA SER A 139 -2.55 2.72 -5.08
C SER A 139 -2.59 3.33 -3.69
N ASP A 140 -2.80 4.65 -3.65
CA ASP A 140 -3.13 5.40 -2.43
C ASP A 140 -4.65 5.51 -2.31
N ILE A 141 -5.24 4.67 -1.45
CA ILE A 141 -6.70 4.63 -1.33
C ILE A 141 -7.16 5.88 -0.55
N PRO A 142 -8.03 6.73 -1.14
CA PRO A 142 -8.37 8.03 -0.55
C PRO A 142 -8.97 7.91 0.85
N PHE A 143 -8.49 8.76 1.77
CA PHE A 143 -8.93 8.80 3.16
C PHE A 143 -10.16 9.69 3.38
N GLY A 144 -11.19 9.17 4.06
CA GLY A 144 -12.15 9.99 4.81
C GLY A 144 -13.54 10.25 4.18
N LYS A 145 -14.30 11.08 4.91
CA LYS A 145 -15.77 11.21 4.99
C LYS A 145 -16.60 11.29 3.68
N LYS A 146 -15.98 11.45 2.51
CA LYS A 146 -16.67 11.54 1.22
C LYS A 146 -16.98 10.17 0.60
N PHE A 147 -16.22 9.13 0.93
CA PHE A 147 -16.57 7.75 0.59
C PHE A 147 -17.49 7.17 1.67
N LYS A 148 -18.59 6.52 1.28
CA LYS A 148 -19.50 5.88 2.22
C LYS A 148 -18.79 4.65 2.80
N LEU A 149 -18.27 4.87 3.99
CA LEU A 149 -17.10 4.28 4.64
C LEU A 149 -17.14 2.77 4.99
N GLY A 150 -17.65 1.90 4.12
CA GLY A 150 -17.55 0.44 4.35
C GLY A 150 -17.98 -0.46 3.20
N LYS A 151 -19.04 -0.11 2.46
CA LYS A 151 -19.40 -0.84 1.23
C LYS A 151 -18.39 -0.54 0.11
N ASP A 152 -17.94 0.70 0.04
CA ASP A 152 -17.09 1.17 -1.06
C ASP A 152 -15.72 0.47 -1.04
N ILE A 153 -15.09 0.27 0.13
CA ILE A 153 -13.77 -0.39 0.23
C ILE A 153 -13.81 -1.87 -0.17
N LYS A 154 -14.88 -2.60 0.18
CA LYS A 154 -15.03 -4.01 -0.21
C LYS A 154 -15.17 -4.14 -1.72
N ASN A 155 -15.98 -3.30 -2.35
CA ASN A 155 -16.17 -3.31 -3.80
C ASN A 155 -14.86 -2.93 -4.52
N ILE A 156 -14.12 -1.93 -4.00
CA ILE A 156 -12.81 -1.54 -4.53
C ILE A 156 -11.84 -2.73 -4.49
N LEU A 157 -11.71 -3.40 -3.34
CA LEU A 157 -10.80 -4.52 -3.20
C LEU A 157 -11.23 -5.73 -4.04
N GLN A 158 -12.53 -5.99 -4.17
CA GLN A 158 -13.06 -7.03 -5.05
C GLN A 158 -12.72 -6.76 -6.51
N GLU A 159 -12.85 -5.51 -6.96
CA GLU A 159 -12.55 -5.14 -8.34
C GLU A 159 -11.05 -5.17 -8.62
N MET A 160 -10.22 -4.73 -7.67
CA MET A 160 -8.76 -4.91 -7.71
C MET A 160 -8.38 -6.40 -7.75
N GLU A 161 -8.98 -7.24 -6.91
CA GLU A 161 -8.76 -8.69 -6.92
C GLU A 161 -9.19 -9.32 -8.25
N ARG A 162 -10.31 -8.87 -8.83
CA ARG A 162 -10.84 -9.37 -10.10
C ARG A 162 -9.83 -9.18 -11.23
N VAL A 163 -9.32 -7.96 -11.41
CA VAL A 163 -8.39 -7.64 -12.51
C VAL A 163 -6.98 -8.17 -12.28
N LEU A 164 -6.56 -8.36 -11.03
CA LEU A 164 -5.24 -8.88 -10.70
C LEU A 164 -5.10 -10.37 -11.05
N ARG A 165 -4.02 -10.76 -11.72
CA ARG A 165 -3.71 -12.17 -12.01
C ARG A 165 -3.37 -12.97 -10.77
N VAL A 166 -3.57 -14.28 -10.80
CA VAL A 166 -3.08 -15.18 -9.74
C VAL A 166 -1.56 -15.03 -9.60
N GLY A 167 -1.07 -14.88 -8.38
CA GLY A 167 0.33 -14.58 -8.08
C GLY A 167 0.72 -13.11 -8.22
N GLY A 168 -0.19 -12.25 -8.70
CA GLY A 168 0.00 -10.80 -8.78
C GLY A 168 0.07 -10.14 -7.39
N THR A 169 0.64 -8.93 -7.37
CA THR A 169 0.93 -8.17 -6.14
C THR A 169 0.04 -6.94 -6.05
N ILE A 170 -0.47 -6.63 -4.86
CA ILE A 170 -1.08 -5.33 -4.55
C ILE A 170 -0.23 -4.64 -3.48
N VAL A 171 0.06 -3.35 -3.67
CA VAL A 171 0.62 -2.46 -2.64
C VAL A 171 -0.34 -1.29 -2.41
N LEU A 172 -0.88 -1.20 -1.20
CA LEU A 172 -1.86 -0.16 -0.82
C LEU A 172 -1.29 0.74 0.26
N LEU A 173 -1.52 2.04 0.12
CA LEU A 173 -1.39 2.97 1.25
C LEU A 173 -2.74 3.08 1.96
N LEU A 174 -2.76 2.75 3.24
CA LEU A 174 -3.97 2.68 4.06
C LEU A 174 -3.80 3.53 5.34
N SER A 175 -4.86 4.23 5.75
CA SER A 175 -4.89 4.89 7.05
C SER A 175 -5.11 3.86 8.16
N GLU A 176 -4.82 4.24 9.40
CA GLU A 176 -5.12 3.45 10.59
C GLU A 176 -6.60 3.00 10.63
N ASP A 177 -7.52 3.88 10.25
CA ASP A 177 -8.96 3.60 10.26
C ASP A 177 -9.37 2.59 9.19
N HIS A 178 -8.82 2.70 7.98
CA HIS A 178 -9.08 1.73 6.92
C HIS A 178 -8.48 0.37 7.26
N HIS A 179 -7.29 0.39 7.84
CA HIS A 179 -6.63 -0.82 8.29
C HIS A 179 -7.47 -1.59 9.33
N ARG A 180 -7.97 -0.90 10.37
CA ARG A 180 -8.87 -1.51 11.37
C ARG A 180 -10.14 -2.08 10.73
N ARG A 181 -10.77 -1.34 9.82
CA ARG A 181 -12.01 -1.78 9.16
C ARG A 181 -11.82 -2.99 8.24
N LEU A 182 -10.67 -3.13 7.59
CA LEU A 182 -10.35 -4.33 6.82
C LEU A 182 -10.26 -5.56 7.72
N GLN A 183 -9.75 -5.40 8.94
CA GLN A 183 -9.75 -6.48 9.94
C GLN A 183 -11.17 -6.80 10.46
N ASP A 184 -12.00 -5.79 10.71
CA ASP A 184 -13.36 -5.96 11.25
C ASP A 184 -14.34 -6.54 10.23
N CYS A 185 -14.19 -6.17 8.95
CA CYS A 185 -15.05 -6.61 7.85
C CYS A 185 -15.02 -8.12 7.59
N GLU A 186 -13.93 -8.78 8.00
CA GLU A 186 -13.70 -10.22 7.91
C GLU A 186 -14.22 -10.95 9.16
N ARG A 187 -14.19 -10.29 10.33
CA ARG A 187 -14.66 -10.86 11.60
C ARG A 187 -16.20 -10.81 11.75
N GLY A 188 -16.87 -9.95 10.98
CA GLY A 188 -18.31 -9.70 11.01
C GLY A 188 -19.22 -10.71 10.30
N GLY A 189 -18.78 -11.96 10.07
CA GLY A 189 -19.60 -13.03 9.49
C GLY A 189 -20.75 -13.54 10.37
N ILE A 190 -20.99 -12.96 11.54
CA ILE A 190 -22.12 -13.30 12.42
C ILE A 190 -23.06 -12.09 12.49
N PRO A 191 -24.34 -12.21 12.08
CA PRO A 191 -25.32 -11.14 12.25
C PRO A 191 -25.63 -10.96 13.74
N TRP A 192 -25.18 -9.86 14.35
CA TRP A 192 -25.68 -9.48 15.67
C TRP A 192 -27.07 -8.87 15.52
N ASN A 193 -28.07 -9.73 15.63
CA ASN A 193 -29.46 -9.36 15.77
C ASN A 193 -29.73 -9.15 17.26
N SER A 194 -30.04 -7.92 17.68
CA SER A 194 -30.70 -7.71 18.97
C SER A 194 -31.56 -6.44 18.94
N LYS A 195 -32.87 -6.66 18.73
CA LYS A 195 -33.94 -5.82 19.27
C LYS A 195 -34.09 -6.08 20.77
N GLY A 196 -34.44 -5.03 21.53
CA GLY A 196 -34.83 -5.06 22.95
C GLY A 196 -34.21 -3.86 23.68
N SER A 197 -34.78 -2.65 23.59
CA SER A 197 -35.88 -2.05 24.38
C SER A 197 -35.51 -1.62 25.80
N HIS A 198 -35.72 -0.32 26.09
CA HIS A 198 -35.99 0.30 27.41
C HIS A 198 -34.82 0.32 28.44
N THR A 199 -34.55 1.34 29.26
CA THR A 199 -34.95 2.76 29.46
C THR A 199 -34.00 3.31 30.53
N ASP A 200 -33.81 4.63 30.52
CA ASP A 200 -33.50 5.53 31.64
C ASP A 200 -32.10 5.55 32.31
N GLU A 201 -31.83 6.73 32.85
CA GLU A 201 -30.56 7.44 32.98
C GLU A 201 -30.10 7.52 34.48
N PRO A 202 -29.22 8.44 34.92
CA PRO A 202 -27.84 8.19 35.33
C PRO A 202 -27.55 8.28 36.84
N GLY A 203 -26.41 7.73 37.28
CA GLY A 203 -25.88 7.84 38.65
C GLY A 203 -24.49 8.50 38.68
N ILE A 204 -24.41 9.59 39.42
CA ILE A 204 -23.28 10.51 39.64
C ILE A 204 -22.35 10.05 40.78
N GLU A 205 -21.13 10.60 40.81
CA GLU A 205 -20.14 10.69 41.92
C GLU A 205 -19.23 9.45 42.15
N LYS A 206 -17.93 9.56 42.46
CA LYS A 206 -17.11 10.66 43.01
C LYS A 206 -15.62 10.37 42.77
N CYS A 207 -14.84 11.42 42.55
CA CYS A 207 -13.38 11.43 42.63
C CYS A 207 -12.88 11.03 44.04
N LEU A 208 -11.66 10.48 44.13
CA LEU A 208 -10.63 10.81 45.15
C LEU A 208 -9.34 9.98 44.87
N ASN A 209 -8.26 10.68 44.50
CA ASN A 209 -6.85 10.30 44.76
C ASN A 209 -6.41 11.09 46.01
N PRO A 210 -5.45 10.64 46.86
CA PRO A 210 -4.02 10.65 46.51
C PRO A 210 -3.11 9.62 47.23
N GLY A 211 -1.87 9.47 46.75
CA GLY A 211 -0.77 8.90 47.54
C GLY A 211 0.41 8.34 46.74
N GLU A 212 1.50 9.11 46.69
CA GLU A 212 2.81 8.77 46.11
C GLU A 212 3.49 7.56 46.79
N LYS A 213 4.25 6.75 46.04
CA LYS A 213 5.74 6.76 46.04
C LYS A 213 6.33 5.59 45.23
N THR A 214 7.33 5.96 44.43
CA THR A 214 8.58 5.26 44.03
C THR A 214 8.73 3.77 44.30
N ASP A 215 9.10 3.02 43.26
CA ASP A 215 10.37 2.28 43.27
C ASP A 215 10.87 1.97 41.84
N LEU A 216 12.19 2.06 41.70
CA LEU A 216 13.00 1.79 40.51
C LEU A 216 13.34 0.29 40.44
N SER A 217 13.11 -0.33 39.29
CA SER A 217 14.11 -1.17 38.60
C SER A 217 13.61 -1.46 37.19
N ASP A 218 14.50 -1.42 36.20
CA ASP A 218 14.72 -2.57 35.30
C ASP A 218 15.65 -2.18 34.14
N THR A 219 16.89 -2.64 34.28
CA THR A 219 17.70 -3.35 33.28
C THR A 219 17.36 -3.06 31.81
N VAL A 220 18.09 -2.11 31.21
CA VAL A 220 18.12 -1.88 29.77
C VAL A 220 18.83 -3.04 29.08
N SER A 221 18.05 -3.95 28.52
CA SER A 221 18.53 -4.89 27.51
C SER A 221 18.45 -4.23 26.14
N SER A 222 19.59 -4.18 25.45
CA SER A 222 19.71 -3.75 24.07
C SER A 222 19.01 -4.73 23.14
N SER A 223 18.04 -4.27 22.37
CA SER A 223 17.60 -4.97 21.16
C SER A 223 17.17 -3.96 20.11
N ALA A 224 17.92 -3.92 19.01
CA ALA A 224 17.47 -3.34 17.76
C ALA A 224 16.21 -4.11 17.32
N GLU A 225 15.05 -3.50 17.46
CA GLU A 225 13.79 -4.10 17.02
C GLU A 225 13.64 -3.94 15.51
N THR A 226 13.87 -5.04 14.80
CA THR A 226 13.28 -5.31 13.48
C THR A 226 11.75 -5.36 13.62
N SER A 227 11.10 -4.22 13.47
CA SER A 227 9.65 -4.02 13.61
C SER A 227 8.87 -4.40 12.34
N GLY A 228 8.99 -5.66 11.90
CA GLY A 228 8.30 -6.15 10.70
C GLY A 228 7.40 -7.38 10.90
N GLN A 229 7.72 -8.26 11.86
CA GLN A 229 7.14 -9.61 11.86
C GLN A 229 5.90 -9.79 12.77
N GLY A 230 5.78 -9.04 13.86
CA GLY A 230 4.79 -9.31 14.92
C GLY A 230 3.34 -8.89 14.63
N ASP A 231 3.07 -8.21 13.51
CA ASP A 231 1.74 -7.63 13.21
C ASP A 231 1.11 -8.17 11.91
N LEU A 232 1.80 -9.08 11.22
CA LEU A 232 1.30 -9.79 10.03
C LEU A 232 0.22 -10.82 10.38
N ASP A 233 0.38 -11.51 11.52
CA ASP A 233 -0.55 -12.55 12.02
C ASP A 233 -1.95 -12.01 12.36
N LYS A 234 -2.15 -10.69 12.37
CA LYS A 234 -3.43 -10.04 12.65
C LYS A 234 -4.20 -9.61 11.40
N MET A 235 -3.60 -9.66 10.21
CA MET A 235 -4.32 -9.31 8.97
C MET A 235 -5.00 -10.54 8.38
N PRO A 236 -6.34 -10.65 8.41
CA PRO A 236 -7.04 -11.70 7.68
C PRO A 236 -6.85 -11.50 6.16
N PRO A 237 -6.85 -12.60 5.38
CA PRO A 237 -6.94 -12.50 3.93
C PRO A 237 -8.26 -11.84 3.51
N PHE A 238 -8.26 -11.13 2.39
CA PHE A 238 -9.50 -10.60 1.80
C PHE A 238 -9.77 -11.36 0.50
N GLY A 239 -10.84 -12.15 0.46
CA GLY A 239 -11.08 -13.04 -0.68
C GLY A 239 -9.88 -13.97 -0.90
N SER A 240 -9.23 -13.87 -2.07
CA SER A 240 -8.00 -14.62 -2.39
C SER A 240 -6.71 -13.81 -2.11
N LEU A 241 -6.80 -12.57 -1.66
CA LEU A 241 -5.64 -11.72 -1.34
C LEU A 241 -5.07 -12.07 0.03
N VAL A 242 -3.82 -12.53 0.04
CA VAL A 242 -3.08 -12.90 1.25
C VAL A 242 -2.09 -11.78 1.60
N PRO A 243 -2.11 -11.24 2.83
CA PRO A 243 -1.12 -10.28 3.29
C PRO A 243 0.30 -10.85 3.24
N VAL A 244 1.27 -10.03 2.83
CA VAL A 244 2.68 -10.42 2.72
C VAL A 244 3.54 -9.59 3.67
N ASP A 245 3.42 -8.26 3.62
CA ASP A 245 4.17 -7.35 4.49
C ASP A 245 3.36 -6.11 4.83
N ARG A 246 3.78 -5.43 5.90
CA ARG A 246 3.23 -4.16 6.33
C ARG A 246 4.32 -3.26 6.88
N TYR A 247 4.28 -2.00 6.47
CA TYR A 247 5.24 -0.97 6.90
C TYR A 247 4.50 0.25 7.43
N GLY A 248 4.75 0.62 8.68
CA GLY A 248 4.28 1.88 9.24
C GLY A 248 5.02 3.06 8.62
N VAL A 249 4.28 4.04 8.12
CA VAL A 249 4.82 5.25 7.52
C VAL A 249 4.15 6.50 8.08
N SER A 250 4.91 7.58 8.19
CA SER A 250 4.37 8.89 8.55
C SER A 250 4.14 9.73 7.30
N LEU A 251 2.91 10.22 7.14
CA LEU A 251 2.55 11.20 6.12
C LEU A 251 2.65 12.64 6.68
N GLY A 252 3.51 12.84 7.68
CA GLY A 252 3.67 14.10 8.41
C GLY A 252 2.84 14.11 9.69
N ARG A 253 1.56 14.50 9.60
CA ARG A 253 0.67 14.60 10.78
C ARG A 253 -0.13 13.32 11.07
N THR A 254 -0.19 12.41 10.10
CA THR A 254 -1.00 11.19 10.17
C THR A 254 -0.13 9.97 9.93
N GLY A 255 -0.33 8.93 10.75
CA GLY A 255 0.20 7.60 10.47
C GLY A 255 -0.59 6.91 9.36
N ALA A 256 0.10 6.09 8.58
CA ALA A 256 -0.46 5.22 7.56
C ALA A 256 0.37 3.93 7.48
N PHE A 257 -0.14 2.95 6.74
CA PHE A 257 0.55 1.72 6.44
C PHE A 257 0.67 1.51 4.95
N ILE A 258 1.86 1.12 4.50
CA ILE A 258 2.02 0.48 3.20
C ILE A 258 1.79 -1.01 3.43
N CYS A 259 0.72 -1.55 2.87
CA CYS A 259 0.34 -2.96 2.99
C CYS A 259 0.54 -3.66 1.66
N ARG A 260 1.26 -4.78 1.67
CA ARG A 260 1.50 -5.63 0.51
C ARG A 260 0.68 -6.90 0.60
N TYR A 261 0.00 -7.25 -0.48
CA TYR A 261 -0.79 -8.46 -0.63
C TYR A 261 -0.39 -9.22 -1.88
N ARG A 262 -0.64 -10.53 -1.90
CA ARG A 262 -0.48 -11.39 -3.07
C ARG A 262 -1.75 -12.18 -3.33
N LYS A 263 -2.18 -12.27 -4.58
CA LYS A 263 -3.35 -13.08 -4.94
C LYS A 263 -2.99 -14.56 -4.94
N SER A 264 -3.60 -15.31 -4.03
CA SER A 264 -3.52 -16.76 -3.99
C SER A 264 -4.43 -17.40 -5.06
N PRO A 265 -4.12 -18.62 -5.52
CA PRO A 265 -5.04 -19.38 -6.35
C PRO A 265 -6.32 -19.67 -5.56
N SER A 266 -7.50 -19.41 -6.15
CA SER A 266 -8.74 -19.74 -5.46
C SER A 266 -8.83 -21.25 -5.18
N SER A 267 -9.39 -21.62 -4.03
CA SER A 267 -9.62 -23.03 -3.66
C SER A 267 -10.59 -23.75 -4.62
N ALA A 268 -11.39 -23.01 -5.38
CA ALA A 268 -12.28 -23.55 -6.43
C ALA A 268 -11.52 -23.89 -7.72
N ALA A 269 -10.60 -23.02 -8.18
CA ALA A 269 -9.74 -23.29 -9.33
C ALA A 269 -8.75 -24.44 -9.05
N SER A 270 -8.30 -24.53 -7.79
CA SER A 270 -7.43 -25.62 -7.31
C SER A 270 -8.10 -27.00 -7.42
N ARG A 271 -9.42 -27.09 -7.18
CA ARG A 271 -10.18 -28.35 -7.34
C ARG A 271 -10.36 -28.72 -8.82
N LEU A 272 -10.65 -27.76 -9.69
CA LEU A 272 -10.78 -28.02 -11.13
C LEU A 272 -9.45 -28.43 -11.78
N ALA A 273 -8.34 -27.81 -11.38
CA ALA A 273 -7.00 -28.20 -11.82
C ALA A 273 -6.55 -29.57 -11.25
N ALA A 274 -6.98 -29.92 -10.04
CA ALA A 274 -6.74 -31.25 -9.48
C ALA A 274 -7.58 -32.33 -10.18
N VAL A 275 -8.84 -32.04 -10.53
CA VAL A 275 -9.73 -32.96 -11.25
C VAL A 275 -9.26 -33.17 -12.71
N SER A 276 -8.78 -32.14 -13.40
CA SER A 276 -8.24 -32.28 -14.76
C SER A 276 -6.91 -33.06 -14.78
N ARG A 277 -6.08 -32.93 -13.75
CA ARG A 277 -4.87 -33.77 -13.56
C ARG A 277 -5.19 -35.21 -13.17
N PHE A 278 -6.32 -35.46 -12.50
CA PHE A 278 -6.77 -36.82 -12.17
C PHE A 278 -7.42 -37.55 -13.36
N GLN A 279 -8.08 -36.81 -14.27
CA GLN A 279 -8.64 -37.40 -15.49
C GLN A 279 -7.59 -37.63 -16.59
N SER A 280 -6.53 -36.80 -16.65
CA SER A 280 -5.42 -37.02 -17.57
C SER A 280 -4.45 -38.12 -17.13
N SER A 281 -4.38 -38.46 -15.83
CA SER A 281 -3.56 -39.59 -15.33
C SER A 281 -4.24 -40.96 -15.46
N GLN A 282 -5.57 -41.02 -15.64
CA GLN A 282 -6.29 -42.28 -15.92
C GLN A 282 -6.51 -42.57 -17.41
N GLY A 283 -6.30 -41.60 -18.30
CA GLY A 283 -6.46 -41.77 -19.75
C GLY A 283 -5.22 -42.26 -20.51
N SER A 284 -4.05 -42.39 -19.87
CA SER A 284 -2.77 -42.66 -20.55
C SER A 284 -2.19 -44.07 -20.34
N CYS A 285 -2.93 -44.98 -19.71
CA CYS A 285 -2.40 -46.33 -19.40
C CYS A 285 -2.76 -47.44 -20.42
N THR A 286 -3.36 -47.12 -21.58
CA THR A 286 -3.80 -48.15 -22.55
C THR A 286 -3.32 -47.96 -23.98
N ALA A 287 -2.30 -47.13 -24.24
CA ALA A 287 -1.79 -46.92 -25.59
C ALA A 287 -0.25 -46.88 -25.65
N LEU A 288 0.42 -47.94 -25.20
CA LEU A 288 1.85 -48.17 -25.47
C LEU A 288 2.18 -49.66 -25.35
N LYS A 289 1.56 -50.48 -26.22
CA LYS A 289 1.99 -51.86 -26.45
C LYS A 289 1.51 -52.40 -27.80
N ALA A 290 1.89 -51.75 -28.90
CA ALA A 290 1.76 -52.35 -30.23
C ALA A 290 2.55 -51.60 -31.32
N VAL A 291 3.88 -51.50 -31.23
CA VAL A 291 4.75 -51.38 -32.43
C VAL A 291 6.16 -51.87 -32.09
N VAL A 292 6.39 -53.19 -32.08
CA VAL A 292 7.67 -53.80 -32.52
C VAL A 292 7.37 -55.25 -32.94
N SER A 293 6.94 -55.42 -34.20
CA SER A 293 7.13 -56.66 -34.96
C SER A 293 6.74 -56.41 -36.42
N GLY A 294 7.69 -56.53 -37.35
CA GLY A 294 7.40 -56.60 -38.78
C GLY A 294 8.39 -55.90 -39.73
N SER A 295 9.35 -56.68 -40.22
CA SER A 295 9.95 -56.65 -41.58
C SER A 295 10.91 -55.49 -41.91
N ARG A 296 12.15 -55.68 -42.36
CA ARG A 296 12.84 -56.73 -43.12
C ARG A 296 14.29 -56.87 -42.69
#